data_AF-A0A6L4AS95-F1
#
_entry.id   AF-A0A6L4AS95-F1
#
_cell.length_a   1.000
_cell.length_b   1.000
_cell.length_c   1.000
_cell.angle_alpha   90.00
_cell.angle_beta   90.00
_cell.angle_gamma   90.00
#
_symmetry.space_group_name_H-M   'P 1'
#
loop_
_entity.id
_entity.type
_entity.pdbx_description
1 polymer ?
#
loop_
_entity_poly.entity_id
_entity_poly.type
_entity_poly.pdbx_seq_one_letter_code
_entity_poly.pdbx_strand_id
1 'polypeptide(L)' 'MNDATAAPSAAHPRHVLLAGGGSGGHVFPALAVGRELARRGWRVSYAGNAASM' A
#
# COMPACT_ATOMS: atom_id res chain seq x y z
N MET A 1 -24.78 -26.59 19.03
CA MET A 1 -23.95 -25.89 20.02
C MET A 1 -22.63 -25.60 19.33
N ASN A 2 -22.59 -24.49 18.59
CA ASN A 2 -21.46 -24.14 17.74
C ASN A 2 -20.63 -23.10 18.48
N ASP A 3 -19.83 -23.56 19.44
CA ASP A 3 -18.73 -22.77 20.00
C ASP A 3 -17.60 -22.68 18.96
N ALA A 4 -17.79 -21.81 17.97
CA ALA A 4 -16.72 -21.33 17.13
C ALA A 4 -16.26 -19.99 17.70
N THR A 5 -15.45 -20.04 18.75
CA THR A 5 -14.67 -18.88 19.21
C THR A 5 -13.65 -18.58 18.13
N ALA A 6 -14.06 -17.86 17.09
CA ALA A 6 -13.13 -17.26 16.15
C ALA A 6 -12.25 -16.32 16.96
N ALA A 7 -10.99 -16.72 17.17
CA ALA A 7 -9.96 -15.82 17.66
C ALA A 7 -10.04 -14.52 16.86
N PRO A 8 -9.85 -13.34 17.49
CA PRO A 8 -9.94 -12.07 16.77
C PRO A 8 -9.06 -12.15 15.54
N SER A 9 -9.67 -12.09 14.35
CA SER A 9 -8.95 -12.14 13.09
C SER A 9 -7.91 -11.04 13.13
N ALA A 10 -6.62 -11.41 13.16
CA ALA A 10 -5.53 -10.45 13.12
C ALA A 10 -5.81 -9.54 11.93
N ALA A 11 -6.13 -8.27 12.21
CA ALA A 11 -6.68 -7.38 11.20
C ALA A 11 -5.74 -7.35 9.99
N HIS A 12 -6.24 -7.75 8.83
CA HIS A 12 -5.44 -7.75 7.62
C HIS A 12 -4.87 -6.34 7.40
N PRO A 13 -3.56 -6.20 7.13
CA PRO A 13 -2.97 -4.90 6.88
C PRO A 13 -3.69 -4.25 5.70
N ARG A 14 -4.17 -3.02 5.92
CA ARG A 14 -4.83 -2.22 4.87
C ARG A 14 -3.89 -2.12 3.68
N HIS A 15 -4.42 -2.31 2.47
CA HIS A 15 -3.64 -2.30 1.24
C HIS A 15 -3.97 -1.04 0.42
N VAL A 16 -2.93 -0.35 -0.05
CA VAL A 16 -3.03 0.78 -0.98
C VAL A 16 -2.30 0.47 -2.28
N LEU A 17 -2.91 0.86 -3.40
CA LEU A 17 -2.29 0.89 -4.72
C LEU A 17 -2.04 2.36 -5.11
N LEU A 18 -0.78 2.70 -5.31
CA LEU A 18 -0.37 3.98 -5.88
C LEU A 18 -0.26 3.81 -7.40
N ALA A 19 -1.17 4.43 -8.14
CA ALA A 19 -1.16 4.41 -9.61
C ALA A 19 -0.71 5.76 -10.16
N GLY A 20 0.29 5.77 -11.02
CA GLY A 20 0.83 7.01 -11.60
C GLY A 20 1.98 6.77 -12.57
N GLY A 21 2.22 7.72 -13.47
CA GLY A 21 3.29 7.68 -14.46
C GLY A 21 3.64 9.08 -14.96
N GLY A 22 4.78 9.22 -15.63
CA GLY A 22 5.37 10.52 -16.00
C GLY A 22 6.77 10.69 -15.40
N SER A 23 7.38 11.87 -15.57
CA SER A 23 8.72 12.17 -15.03
C SER A 23 8.74 12.18 -13.49
N GLY A 24 9.93 12.31 -12.90
CA GLY A 24 10.16 12.27 -11.45
C GLY A 24 9.22 13.15 -10.60
N GLY A 25 8.67 14.23 -11.14
CA GLY A 25 7.75 15.14 -10.44
C GLY A 25 6.48 14.47 -9.88
N HIS A 26 6.01 13.37 -10.46
CA HIS A 26 4.85 12.61 -9.94
C HIS A 26 5.26 11.36 -9.16
N VAL A 27 6.42 10.79 -9.48
CA VAL A 27 6.96 9.58 -8.83
C VAL A 27 7.44 9.88 -7.40
N PHE A 28 8.18 10.98 -7.21
CA PHE A 28 8.72 11.32 -5.89
C PHE A 28 7.64 11.55 -4.81
N PRO A 29 6.56 12.33 -5.09
CA PRO A 29 5.45 12.45 -4.13
C PRO A 29 4.76 11.11 -3.83
N ALA A 30 4.54 10.27 -4.84
CA ALA A 30 3.94 8.95 -4.65
C ALA A 30 4.81 8.06 -3.75
N LEU A 31 6.13 8.06 -3.95
CA LEU A 31 7.08 7.33 -3.09
C LEU A 31 7.08 7.86 -1.65
N ALA A 32 7.01 9.18 -1.45
CA ALA A 32 6.95 9.78 -0.12
C ALA A 32 5.70 9.33 0.64
N VAL A 33 4.53 9.36 -0.01
CA VAL A 33 3.27 8.87 0.56
C VAL A 33 3.34 7.36 0.83
N GLY A 34 3.87 6.57 -0.11
CA GLY A 34 4.01 5.12 0.04
C GLY A 34 4.90 4.72 1.23
N ARG A 35 6.01 5.42 1.44
CA ARG A 35 6.90 5.20 2.60
C ARG A 35 6.19 5.46 3.92
N GLU A 36 5.42 6.54 4.00
CA GLU A 36 4.65 6.86 5.20
C GLU A 36 3.53 5.84 5.48
N LEU A 37 2.83 5.38 4.43
CA LEU A 37 1.79 4.34 4.58
C LEU A 37 2.39 2.99 5.00
N ALA A 38 3.54 2.61 4.43
CA ALA A 38 4.27 1.42 4.85
C ALA A 38 4.69 1.50 6.33
N ARG A 39 5.17 2.67 6.80
CA ARG A 39 5.51 2.92 8.20
C ARG A 39 4.30 2.78 9.14
N ARG A 40 3.09 3.06 8.63
CA ARG A 40 1.81 2.87 9.35
C ARG A 40 1.28 1.44 9.28
N GLY A 41 2.06 0.49 8.75
CA GLY A 41 1.67 -0.92 8.66
C GLY A 41 0.76 -1.25 7.48
N TRP A 42 0.69 -0.37 6.47
CA TRP A 42 -0.06 -0.67 5.25
C TRP A 42 0.78 -1.52 4.31
N ARG A 43 0.12 -2.42 3.59
CA ARG A 43 0.69 -3.02 2.38
C ARG A 43 0.63 -1.97 1.28
N VAL A 44 1.73 -1.75 0.57
CA VAL A 44 1.82 -0.74 -0.50
C VAL A 44 2.22 -1.41 -1.80
N SER A 45 1.51 -1.08 -2.88
CA SER A 45 1.88 -1.48 -4.24
C SER A 45 1.91 -0.25 -5.14
N TYR A 46 2.77 -0.25 -6.16
CA TYR A 46 2.85 0.82 -7.15
C TYR A 46 2.60 0.25 -8.55
N ALA A 47 1.77 0.92 -9.33
CA ALA A 47 1.53 0.61 -10.74
C ALA A 47 1.83 1.87 -11.57
N GLY A 48 2.91 1.81 -12.34
CA GLY A 48 3.37 2.91 -13.17
C GLY A 48 4.29 2.47 -14.28
N ASN A 49 4.65 3.40 -15.17
CA ASN A 49 5.55 3.12 -16.29
C ASN A 49 7.01 3.12 -15.81
N ALA A 50 7.73 2.00 -16.01
CA ALA A 50 9.14 1.87 -15.66
C ALA A 50 10.06 2.76 -16.53
N ALA A 51 9.61 3.15 -17.73
CA ALA A 51 10.39 3.91 -18.69
C ALA A 51 10.46 5.43 -18.44
N SER A 52 9.92 5.93 -17.32
CA SER A 52 9.88 7.36 -16.99
C SER A 52 10.67 7.74 -15.73
N MET A 53 11.51 6.83 -15.22
CA MET A 53 12.46 7.08 -14.12
C MET A 53 13.73 7.78 -14.61
#